data_AF-A0A1B7NJE8-F1
#
_entry.id   AF-A0A1B7NJE8-F1
#
_cell.length_a   1.000
_cell.length_b   1.000
_cell.length_c   1.000
_cell.angle_alpha   90.00
_cell.angle_beta   90.00
_cell.angle_gamma   90.00
#
_symmetry.space_group_name_H-M   'P 1'
#
loop_
_entity.id
_entity.type
_entity.pdbx_description
1 polymer ?
#
loop_
_entity_poly.entity_id
_entity_poly.type
_entity_poly.pdbx_seq_one_letter_code
_entity_poly.pdbx_strand_id
1 'polypeptide(L)'
;MSSSEIDVPTQIPESCILGAMMPREDPRDVLVIKKGLPDMTLAELPAGSVVGTSSVRRIAQLSRHYPHLIAKDVRGNIDTRLAKLDAEDGPFTCLILAAAGLLRTGQGARITHYLDSKSGKMLHAVGQGGLGIEIRADDEHMKQMVEKIGDTKTTFACLAERNLLRTLEGGCSAPLGVETEWVRDAEGREKLRLRSIVASVDGKEAVEMEKDEEVKSGEEAEAFGKQVADELVVLGAGRILEAIQQKKKAWGS
;
A
#
# COMPACT_ATOMS: atom_id res chain seq x y z
N MET A 1 -4.23 8.99 20.17
CA MET A 1 -3.29 9.45 19.13
C MET A 1 -3.79 8.88 17.81
N SER A 2 -4.04 9.70 16.78
CA SER A 2 -4.41 9.18 15.45
C SER A 2 -3.12 8.82 14.70
N SER A 3 -2.84 7.53 14.56
CA SER A 3 -1.75 7.01 13.71
C SER A 3 -2.25 6.81 12.28
N SER A 4 -1.39 7.03 11.29
CA SER A 4 -1.71 6.61 9.92
C SER A 4 -1.61 5.08 9.87
N GLU A 5 -2.52 4.39 9.19
CA GLU A 5 -2.65 2.94 9.35
C GLU A 5 -1.40 2.16 8.89
N ILE A 6 -0.66 2.69 7.92
CA ILE A 6 0.64 2.14 7.49
C ILE A 6 1.70 2.14 8.60
N ASP A 7 1.49 2.94 9.65
CA ASP A 7 2.38 3.07 10.81
C ASP A 7 1.92 2.20 12.00
N VAL A 8 0.73 1.60 11.94
CA VAL A 8 0.24 0.67 12.97
C VAL A 8 0.84 -0.71 12.68
N PRO A 9 1.73 -1.24 13.54
CA PRO A 9 2.32 -2.55 13.32
C PRO A 9 1.22 -3.62 13.14
N THR A 10 1.51 -4.66 12.37
CA THR A 10 0.59 -5.80 12.21
C THR A 10 0.36 -6.53 13.53
N GLN A 11 1.30 -6.42 14.48
CA GLN A 11 1.16 -6.88 15.86
C GLN A 11 0.96 -5.70 16.80
N ILE A 12 -0.22 -5.63 17.41
CA ILE A 12 -0.59 -4.66 18.45
C ILE A 12 -0.46 -5.38 19.81
N PRO A 13 -0.09 -4.71 20.92
CA PRO A 13 -0.06 -5.34 22.23
C PRO A 13 -1.38 -6.01 22.60
N GLU A 14 -1.35 -7.13 23.33
CA GLU A 14 -2.57 -7.89 23.70
C GLU A 14 -3.60 -7.05 24.47
N SER A 15 -3.17 -5.98 25.15
CA SER A 15 -4.03 -5.03 25.85
C SER A 15 -4.79 -4.07 24.93
N CYS A 16 -4.52 -4.09 23.63
CA CYS A 16 -5.05 -3.16 22.64
C CYS A 16 -5.64 -3.92 21.45
N ILE A 17 -6.66 -3.32 20.82
CA ILE A 17 -7.24 -3.80 19.57
C ILE A 17 -7.36 -2.65 18.58
N LEU A 18 -7.36 -2.99 17.29
CA LEU A 18 -7.81 -2.08 16.25
C LEU A 18 -9.35 -2.03 16.33
N GLY A 19 -9.90 -0.92 16.82
CA GLY A 19 -11.33 -0.75 17.03
C GLY A 19 -12.08 -0.58 15.72
N ALA A 20 -12.10 0.64 15.19
CA ALA A 20 -12.78 0.96 13.93
C ALA A 20 -11.83 1.65 12.95
N MET A 21 -12.07 1.41 11.65
CA MET A 21 -11.46 2.18 10.59
C MET A 21 -12.39 3.31 10.17
N MET A 22 -11.88 4.53 10.08
CA MET A 22 -12.62 5.65 9.47
C MET A 22 -12.81 5.42 7.96
N PRO A 23 -13.76 6.10 7.31
CA PRO A 23 -13.87 6.07 5.85
C PRO A 23 -12.52 6.29 5.17
N ARG A 24 -12.14 5.37 4.29
CA ARG A 24 -10.84 5.39 3.61
C ARG A 24 -10.73 6.61 2.70
N GLU A 25 -9.65 7.38 2.84
CA GLU A 25 -9.22 8.30 1.79
C GLU A 25 -8.66 7.50 0.61
N ASP A 26 -8.49 8.12 -0.56
CA ASP A 26 -7.97 7.44 -1.75
C ASP A 26 -6.69 6.62 -1.45
N PRO A 27 -6.75 5.28 -1.56
CA PRO A 27 -5.65 4.42 -1.14
C PRO A 27 -4.54 4.34 -2.18
N ARG A 28 -4.75 4.85 -3.40
CA ARG A 28 -3.83 4.70 -4.52
C ARG A 28 -2.52 5.44 -4.30
N ASP A 29 -1.47 4.93 -4.95
CA ASP A 29 -0.28 5.74 -5.19
C ASP A 29 -0.58 6.75 -6.30
N VAL A 30 0.18 7.84 -6.33
CA VAL A 30 0.07 8.87 -7.35
C VAL A 30 1.43 9.22 -7.93
N LEU A 31 1.42 9.57 -9.20
CA LEU A 31 2.52 10.23 -9.87
C LEU A 31 2.41 11.74 -9.67
N VAL A 32 3.53 12.37 -9.32
CA VAL A 32 3.68 13.83 -9.29
C VAL A 32 4.84 14.21 -10.20
N ILE A 33 4.55 14.81 -11.34
CA ILE A 33 5.55 15.27 -12.30
C ILE A 33 6.18 16.59 -11.84
N LYS A 34 7.49 16.78 -12.11
CA LYS A 34 8.21 18.04 -11.82
C LYS A 34 7.55 19.20 -12.56
N LYS A 35 7.42 20.36 -11.89
CA LYS A 35 6.90 21.57 -12.54
C LYS A 35 7.71 21.94 -13.78
N GLY A 36 6.99 22.35 -14.83
CA GLY A 36 7.58 22.73 -16.12
C GLY A 36 7.82 21.56 -17.08
N LEU A 37 7.65 20.31 -16.64
CA LEU A 37 7.59 19.16 -17.54
C LEU A 37 6.15 18.94 -18.04
N PRO A 38 5.97 18.36 -19.24
CA PRO A 38 4.65 17.98 -19.73
C PRO A 38 4.05 16.87 -18.86
N ASP A 39 2.72 16.80 -18.88
CA ASP A 39 1.98 15.69 -18.28
C ASP A 39 2.32 14.37 -19.02
N MET A 40 2.64 13.33 -18.26
CA MET A 40 3.13 12.04 -18.75
C MET A 40 2.82 10.94 -17.73
N THR A 41 2.40 9.78 -18.22
CA THR A 41 2.30 8.55 -17.45
C THR A 41 3.67 7.92 -17.20
N LEU A 42 3.74 6.93 -16.29
CA LEU A 42 4.97 6.15 -16.07
C LEU A 42 5.51 5.49 -17.34
N ALA A 43 4.63 5.11 -18.28
CA ALA A 43 5.04 4.47 -19.53
C ALA A 43 5.63 5.46 -20.55
N GLU A 44 5.27 6.73 -20.45
CA GLU A 44 5.67 7.80 -21.38
C GLU A 44 6.94 8.51 -20.94
N LEU A 45 7.36 8.31 -19.68
CA LEU A 45 8.61 8.87 -19.17
C LEU A 45 9.81 8.35 -19.98
N PRO A 46 10.72 9.23 -20.42
CA PRO A 46 11.93 8.82 -21.13
C PRO A 46 12.78 7.80 -20.37
N ALA A 47 13.47 6.94 -21.11
CA ALA A 47 14.45 6.03 -20.52
C ALA A 47 15.51 6.82 -19.72
N GLY A 48 15.82 6.35 -18.51
CA GLY A 48 16.73 7.02 -17.59
C GLY A 48 16.07 8.12 -16.73
N SER A 49 14.77 8.41 -16.90
CA SER A 49 14.05 9.32 -16.00
C SER A 49 14.12 8.83 -14.56
N VAL A 50 14.34 9.77 -13.64
CA VAL A 50 14.57 9.48 -12.22
C VAL A 50 13.27 9.66 -11.45
N VAL A 51 12.80 8.57 -10.84
CA VAL A 51 11.58 8.50 -10.05
C VAL A 51 11.94 8.51 -8.57
N GLY A 52 11.49 9.54 -7.84
CA GLY A 52 11.74 9.67 -6.41
C GLY A 52 10.80 8.83 -5.56
N THR A 53 11.33 7.82 -4.89
CA THR A 53 10.62 7.02 -3.87
C THR A 53 11.64 6.27 -3.00
N SER A 54 11.36 6.16 -1.70
CA SER A 54 12.15 5.31 -0.78
C SER A 54 11.39 4.04 -0.36
N SER A 55 10.23 3.77 -0.96
CA SER A 55 9.41 2.59 -0.64
C SER A 55 9.88 1.38 -1.43
N VAL A 56 10.33 0.34 -0.74
CA VAL A 56 10.75 -0.94 -1.36
C VAL A 56 9.63 -1.54 -2.22
N ARG A 57 8.37 -1.45 -1.77
CA ARG A 57 7.18 -1.85 -2.55
C ARG A 57 7.10 -1.13 -3.90
N ARG A 58 7.20 0.21 -3.89
CA ARG A 58 7.12 1.02 -5.11
C ARG A 58 8.30 0.74 -6.03
N ILE A 59 9.51 0.61 -5.46
CA ILE A 59 10.73 0.29 -6.21
C ILE A 59 10.58 -1.05 -6.93
N ALA A 60 10.18 -2.11 -6.22
CA ALA A 60 10.01 -3.44 -6.80
C ALA A 60 9.02 -3.46 -7.98
N GLN A 61 7.85 -2.81 -7.81
CA GLN A 61 6.83 -2.71 -8.86
C GLN A 61 7.30 -1.82 -10.03
N LEU A 62 8.00 -0.73 -9.74
CA LEU A 62 8.59 0.13 -10.78
C LEU A 62 9.64 -0.64 -11.60
N SER A 63 10.56 -1.35 -10.94
CA SER A 63 11.59 -2.16 -11.61
C SER A 63 11.01 -3.28 -12.45
N ARG A 64 9.88 -3.86 -12.01
CA ARG A 64 9.17 -4.90 -12.75
C ARG A 64 8.48 -4.37 -14.00
N HIS A 65 7.70 -3.29 -13.86
CA HIS A 65 6.81 -2.83 -14.94
C HIS A 65 7.44 -1.74 -15.81
N TYR A 66 8.43 -1.02 -15.31
CA TYR A 66 9.08 0.11 -15.96
C TYR A 66 10.62 0.05 -15.80
N PRO A 67 11.28 -1.02 -16.29
CA PRO A 67 12.73 -1.23 -16.09
C PRO A 67 13.62 -0.17 -16.74
N HIS A 68 13.07 0.69 -17.59
CA HIS A 68 13.77 1.83 -18.19
C HIS A 68 13.86 3.05 -17.26
N LEU A 69 13.15 3.06 -16.13
CA LEU A 69 13.14 4.14 -15.15
C LEU A 69 14.13 3.87 -14.02
N ILE A 70 14.66 4.93 -13.42
CA ILE A 70 15.63 4.85 -12.33
C ILE A 70 14.96 5.28 -11.03
N ALA A 71 14.78 4.34 -10.10
CA ALA A 71 14.32 4.68 -8.75
C ALA A 71 15.45 5.32 -7.94
N LYS A 72 15.19 6.45 -7.28
CA LYS A 72 16.13 7.10 -6.36
C LYS A 72 15.45 7.48 -5.05
N ASP A 73 16.16 7.24 -3.95
CA ASP A 73 15.69 7.57 -2.62
C ASP A 73 15.35 9.07 -2.50
N VAL A 74 14.18 9.33 -1.92
CA VAL A 74 13.74 10.67 -1.54
C VAL A 74 13.14 10.63 -0.13
N ARG A 75 13.70 11.45 0.77
CA ARG A 75 13.33 11.50 2.20
C ARG A 75 12.89 12.90 2.60
N GLY A 76 12.14 12.96 3.71
CA GLY A 76 11.48 14.16 4.22
C GLY A 76 9.97 13.98 4.29
N ASN A 77 9.27 14.97 4.84
CA ASN A 77 7.82 15.08 4.76
C ASN A 77 7.38 15.44 3.33
N ILE A 78 6.07 15.50 3.07
CA ILE A 78 5.50 15.77 1.74
C ILE A 78 6.05 17.06 1.15
N ASP A 79 6.03 18.17 1.90
CA ASP A 79 6.49 19.46 1.39
C ASP A 79 7.97 19.45 1.04
N THR A 80 8.82 18.84 1.86
CA THR A 80 10.26 18.70 1.58
C THR A 80 10.50 17.87 0.33
N ARG A 81 9.71 16.80 0.11
CA ARG A 81 9.82 15.98 -1.10
C ARG A 81 9.40 16.75 -2.34
N LEU A 82 8.28 17.47 -2.28
CA LEU A 82 7.81 18.31 -3.38
C LEU A 82 8.80 19.44 -3.70
N ALA A 83 9.42 20.05 -2.69
CA ALA A 83 10.49 21.03 -2.88
C ALA A 83 11.72 20.41 -3.56
N LYS A 84 12.13 19.19 -3.19
CA LYS A 84 13.23 18.46 -3.85
C LYS A 84 12.91 18.08 -5.29
N LEU A 85 11.64 17.78 -5.59
CA LEU A 85 11.19 17.56 -6.95
C LEU A 85 11.31 18.84 -7.78
N ASP A 86 10.84 19.96 -7.24
CA ASP A 86 10.76 21.24 -7.95
C ASP A 86 12.11 22.00 -7.99
N ALA A 87 13.12 21.59 -7.22
CA ALA A 87 14.46 22.18 -7.25
C ALA A 87 15.08 22.10 -8.66
N GLU A 88 15.64 23.20 -9.15
CA GLU A 88 16.19 23.29 -10.52
C GLU A 88 17.29 22.25 -10.79
N ASP A 89 18.21 22.10 -9.84
CA ASP A 89 19.31 21.12 -9.83
C ASP A 89 18.90 19.75 -9.25
N GLY A 90 17.61 19.58 -8.91
CA GLY A 90 17.06 18.34 -8.38
C GLY A 90 17.07 17.23 -9.43
N PRO A 91 17.50 16.00 -9.08
CA PRO A 91 17.68 14.92 -10.05
C PRO A 91 16.36 14.28 -10.48
N PHE A 92 15.23 14.62 -9.85
CA PHE A 92 13.96 13.91 -10.00
C PHE A 92 13.17 14.44 -11.19
N THR A 93 12.69 13.53 -12.04
CA THR A 93 11.68 13.82 -13.07
C THR A 93 10.28 13.82 -12.46
N CYS A 94 10.04 12.93 -11.51
CA CYS A 94 8.76 12.76 -10.83
C CYS A 94 8.94 12.10 -9.46
N LEU A 95 7.88 12.13 -8.66
CA LEU A 95 7.77 11.37 -7.41
C LEU A 95 6.60 10.39 -7.48
N ILE A 96 6.71 9.30 -6.71
CA ILE A 96 5.55 8.47 -6.37
C ILE A 96 5.22 8.67 -4.89
N LEU A 97 4.02 9.19 -4.61
CA LEU A 97 3.51 9.50 -3.27
C LEU A 97 2.16 8.78 -3.04
N ALA A 98 1.66 8.78 -1.80
CA ALA A 98 0.31 8.30 -1.52
C ALA A 98 -0.70 9.42 -1.79
N ALA A 99 -1.81 9.13 -2.46
CA ALA A 99 -2.87 10.10 -2.74
C ALA A 99 -3.38 10.75 -1.44
N ALA A 100 -3.76 9.91 -0.47
CA ALA A 100 -4.27 10.36 0.82
C ALA A 100 -3.37 11.38 1.55
N GLY A 101 -2.05 11.23 1.41
CA GLY A 101 -1.10 12.19 1.99
C GLY A 101 -1.25 13.59 1.38
N LEU A 102 -1.29 13.67 0.05
CA LEU A 102 -1.45 14.95 -0.66
C LEU A 102 -2.82 15.56 -0.44
N LEU A 103 -3.88 14.74 -0.45
CA LEU A 103 -5.26 15.22 -0.25
C LEU A 103 -5.43 15.83 1.15
N ARG A 104 -4.96 15.14 2.20
CA ARG A 104 -5.05 15.62 3.59
C ARG A 104 -4.26 16.89 3.86
N THR A 105 -3.16 17.12 3.14
CA THR A 105 -2.35 18.33 3.28
C THR A 105 -2.73 19.44 2.30
N GLY A 106 -3.85 19.31 1.57
CA GLY A 106 -4.31 20.33 0.61
C GLY A 106 -3.44 20.43 -0.66
N GLN A 107 -2.58 19.44 -0.91
CA GLN A 107 -1.67 19.39 -2.07
C GLN A 107 -2.26 18.57 -3.23
N GLY A 108 -3.57 18.30 -3.24
CA GLY A 108 -4.24 17.47 -4.25
C GLY A 108 -4.03 17.94 -5.71
N ALA A 109 -3.90 19.25 -5.92
CA ALA A 109 -3.61 19.83 -7.25
C ALA A 109 -2.23 19.43 -7.81
N ARG A 110 -1.35 18.83 -7.00
CA ARG A 110 -0.06 18.28 -7.46
C ARG A 110 -0.19 16.90 -8.10
N ILE A 111 -1.32 16.21 -7.91
CA ILE A 111 -1.51 14.85 -8.42
C ILE A 111 -1.64 14.91 -9.95
N THR A 112 -0.75 14.21 -10.63
CA THR A 112 -0.76 14.11 -12.09
C THR A 112 -1.57 12.89 -12.53
N HIS A 113 -1.23 11.71 -12.00
CA HIS A 113 -1.96 10.47 -12.28
C HIS A 113 -2.15 9.66 -11.00
N TYR A 114 -3.30 9.01 -10.91
CA TYR A 114 -3.53 7.94 -9.94
C TYR A 114 -3.05 6.61 -10.51
N LEU A 115 -2.43 5.81 -9.64
CA LEU A 115 -1.82 4.54 -9.99
C LEU A 115 -2.54 3.39 -9.28
N ASP A 116 -2.97 2.41 -10.07
CA ASP A 116 -3.69 1.20 -9.65
C ASP A 116 -3.34 0.01 -10.56
N SER A 117 -4.02 -1.11 -10.39
CA SER A 117 -3.83 -2.34 -11.19
C SER A 117 -4.09 -2.16 -12.69
N LYS A 118 -4.86 -1.15 -13.09
CA LYS A 118 -5.24 -0.88 -14.49
C LYS A 118 -4.44 0.29 -15.07
N SER A 119 -4.20 1.32 -14.29
CA SER A 119 -3.48 2.54 -14.62
C SER A 119 -2.15 2.57 -13.87
N GLY A 120 -1.03 2.29 -14.54
CA GLY A 120 0.29 2.39 -13.93
C GLY A 120 0.80 1.16 -13.17
N LYS A 121 0.01 0.07 -13.11
CA LYS A 121 0.43 -1.24 -12.56
C LYS A 121 1.09 -1.13 -11.18
N MET A 122 0.49 -0.35 -10.28
CA MET A 122 1.03 -0.09 -8.95
C MET A 122 -0.03 -0.37 -7.89
N LEU A 123 0.13 -1.47 -7.18
CA LEU A 123 -0.70 -1.82 -6.03
C LEU A 123 -0.18 -1.08 -4.77
N HIS A 124 -1.09 -0.49 -4.01
CA HIS A 124 -0.78 0.35 -2.86
C HIS A 124 -0.27 -0.44 -1.65
N ALA A 125 0.14 0.27 -0.59
CA ALA A 125 0.51 -0.38 0.66
C ALA A 125 -0.74 -0.85 1.42
N VAL A 126 -0.56 -1.85 2.27
CA VAL A 126 -1.57 -2.34 3.23
C VAL A 126 -2.02 -1.19 4.13
N GLY A 127 -3.33 -0.99 4.25
CA GLY A 127 -3.94 0.09 5.03
C GLY A 127 -3.73 1.50 4.46
N GLN A 128 -3.14 1.65 3.26
CA GLN A 128 -2.90 2.99 2.70
C GLN A 128 -4.24 3.75 2.56
N GLY A 129 -4.26 5.02 2.97
CA GLY A 129 -5.49 5.83 2.98
C GLY A 129 -6.41 5.61 4.18
N GLY A 130 -6.25 4.53 4.95
CA GLY A 130 -7.02 4.29 6.17
C GLY A 130 -6.53 5.11 7.37
N LEU A 131 -7.45 5.38 8.29
CA LEU A 131 -7.18 5.88 9.64
C LEU A 131 -7.85 4.94 10.64
N GLY A 132 -7.03 4.21 11.39
CA GLY A 132 -7.50 3.27 12.41
C GLY A 132 -7.52 3.91 13.80
N ILE A 133 -8.51 3.53 14.59
CA ILE A 133 -8.58 3.92 16.00
C ILE A 133 -8.17 2.71 16.85
N GLU A 134 -7.01 2.80 17.49
CA GLU A 134 -6.57 1.84 18.50
C GLU A 134 -7.29 2.13 19.83
N ILE A 135 -7.86 1.09 20.42
CA ILE A 135 -8.55 1.15 21.73
C ILE A 135 -8.03 0.03 22.63
N ARG A 136 -8.30 0.14 23.93
CA ARG A 136 -8.03 -0.96 24.86
C ARG A 136 -8.94 -2.16 24.56
N ALA A 137 -8.40 -3.37 24.68
CA ALA A 137 -9.10 -4.61 24.40
C ALA A 137 -10.30 -4.86 25.34
N ASP A 138 -10.22 -4.38 26.59
CA ASP A 138 -11.24 -4.56 27.63
C ASP A 138 -12.25 -3.39 27.73
N ASP A 139 -12.12 -2.36 26.87
CA ASP A 139 -12.96 -1.17 26.92
C ASP A 139 -14.15 -1.26 25.95
N GLU A 140 -15.17 -2.01 26.39
CA GLU A 140 -16.41 -2.21 25.63
C GLU A 140 -17.16 -0.90 25.36
N HIS A 141 -17.03 0.09 26.25
CA HIS A 141 -17.65 1.40 26.04
C HIS A 141 -17.01 2.13 24.85
N MET A 142 -15.68 2.16 24.80
CA MET A 142 -14.96 2.73 23.66
C MET A 142 -15.23 1.97 22.38
N LYS A 143 -15.29 0.64 22.42
CA LYS A 143 -15.65 -0.19 21.26
C LYS A 143 -17.00 0.24 20.65
N GLN A 144 -18.03 0.33 21.47
CA GLN A 144 -19.37 0.77 21.04
C GLN A 144 -19.39 2.21 20.52
N MET A 145 -18.50 3.08 21.01
CA MET A 145 -18.39 4.45 20.51
C MET A 145 -17.72 4.50 19.13
N VAL A 146 -16.59 3.80 18.95
CA VAL A 146 -15.83 3.86 17.70
C VAL A 146 -16.55 3.13 16.56
N GLU A 147 -17.30 2.06 16.86
CA GLU A 147 -18.13 1.36 15.87
C GLU A 147 -19.16 2.29 15.20
N LYS A 148 -19.65 3.32 15.90
CA LYS A 148 -20.64 4.27 15.35
C LYS A 148 -20.06 5.27 14.34
N ILE A 149 -18.76 5.51 14.39
CA ILE A 149 -18.06 6.44 13.49
C ILE A 149 -17.19 5.71 12.46
N GLY A 150 -17.03 4.41 12.63
CA GLY A 150 -16.31 3.54 11.71
C GLY A 150 -17.04 3.31 10.41
N ASP A 151 -16.27 3.02 9.38
CA ASP A 151 -16.75 2.48 8.12
C ASP A 151 -16.46 0.97 8.06
N THR A 152 -17.52 0.17 8.04
CA THR A 152 -17.42 -1.30 8.04
C THR A 152 -16.67 -1.82 6.80
N LYS A 153 -16.92 -1.21 5.64
CA LYS A 153 -16.29 -1.62 4.37
C LYS A 153 -14.79 -1.40 4.37
N THR A 154 -14.35 -0.25 4.87
CA THR A 154 -12.93 0.05 5.07
C THR A 154 -12.33 -0.88 6.10
N THR A 155 -13.04 -1.13 7.20
CA THR A 155 -12.59 -2.03 8.27
C THR A 155 -12.29 -3.43 7.73
N PHE A 156 -13.22 -4.03 7.00
CA PHE A 156 -13.02 -5.37 6.44
C PHE A 156 -11.90 -5.41 5.37
N ALA A 157 -11.84 -4.42 4.48
CA ALA A 157 -10.75 -4.33 3.50
C ALA A 157 -9.37 -4.26 4.18
N CYS A 158 -9.24 -3.39 5.17
CA CYS A 158 -8.01 -3.22 5.94
C CYS A 158 -7.65 -4.47 6.77
N LEU A 159 -8.62 -5.15 7.38
CA LEU A 159 -8.37 -6.41 8.11
C LEU A 159 -7.85 -7.51 7.17
N ALA A 160 -8.43 -7.65 5.98
CA ALA A 160 -7.95 -8.60 4.97
C ALA A 160 -6.51 -8.28 4.52
N GLU A 161 -6.22 -7.02 4.19
CA GLU A 161 -4.88 -6.56 3.80
C GLU A 161 -3.85 -6.79 4.92
N ARG A 162 -4.21 -6.46 6.17
CA ARG A 162 -3.34 -6.61 7.34
C ARG A 162 -3.07 -8.07 7.67
N ASN A 163 -4.09 -8.92 7.60
CA ASN A 163 -3.92 -10.35 7.86
C ASN A 163 -3.05 -11.00 6.77
N LEU A 164 -3.21 -10.61 5.50
CA LEU A 164 -2.32 -11.03 4.42
C LEU A 164 -0.86 -10.69 4.73
N LEU A 165 -0.57 -9.44 5.09
CA LEU A 165 0.79 -9.00 5.43
C LEU A 165 1.35 -9.74 6.65
N ARG A 166 0.53 -9.92 7.70
CA ARG A 166 0.88 -10.65 8.92
C ARG A 166 1.24 -12.10 8.62
N THR A 167 0.44 -12.78 7.80
CA THR A 167 0.62 -14.20 7.45
C THR A 167 1.86 -14.41 6.59
N LEU A 168 2.21 -13.46 5.72
CA LEU A 168 3.46 -13.49 4.95
C LEU A 168 4.70 -13.10 5.79
N GLU A 169 4.55 -12.87 7.09
CA GLU A 169 5.60 -12.34 7.99
C GLU A 169 6.27 -11.06 7.43
N GLY A 170 5.50 -10.28 6.66
CA GLY A 170 5.98 -9.05 6.08
C GLY A 170 5.97 -7.93 7.12
N GLY A 171 7.12 -7.30 7.38
CA GLY A 171 7.15 -5.97 7.99
C GLY A 171 6.83 -4.88 6.95
N CYS A 172 6.76 -3.60 7.37
CA CYS A 172 6.54 -2.43 6.48
C CYS A 172 7.56 -2.27 5.34
N SER A 173 8.61 -3.10 5.32
CA SER A 173 9.68 -3.11 4.32
C SER A 173 9.65 -4.35 3.42
N ALA A 174 8.55 -5.11 3.42
CA ALA A 174 8.28 -6.15 2.44
C ALA A 174 7.84 -5.51 1.11
N PRO A 175 8.31 -6.02 -0.05
CA PRO A 175 7.83 -5.58 -1.37
C PRO A 175 6.47 -6.21 -1.70
N LEU A 176 5.52 -6.02 -0.80
CA LEU A 176 4.13 -6.45 -0.94
C LEU A 176 3.29 -5.25 -1.37
N GLY A 177 2.57 -5.35 -2.48
CA GLY A 177 1.50 -4.43 -2.85
C GLY A 177 0.14 -5.10 -2.77
N VAL A 178 -0.89 -4.33 -2.42
CA VAL A 178 -2.28 -4.76 -2.36
C VAL A 178 -3.20 -3.74 -3.05
N GLU A 179 -4.34 -4.19 -3.52
CA GLU A 179 -5.44 -3.32 -3.94
C GLU A 179 -6.76 -4.00 -3.61
N THR A 180 -7.61 -3.31 -2.85
CA THR A 180 -8.94 -3.81 -2.49
C THR A 180 -10.05 -2.98 -3.09
N GLU A 181 -11.08 -3.64 -3.60
CA GLU A 181 -12.27 -3.00 -4.19
C GLU A 181 -13.52 -3.77 -3.82
N TRP A 182 -14.59 -3.09 -3.41
CA TRP A 182 -15.91 -3.71 -3.25
C TRP A 182 -16.60 -3.81 -4.61
N VAL A 183 -16.82 -5.03 -5.09
CA VAL A 183 -17.38 -5.32 -6.41
C VAL A 183 -18.68 -6.11 -6.29
N ARG A 184 -19.45 -6.19 -7.38
CA ARG A 184 -20.61 -7.09 -7.47
C ARG A 184 -20.36 -8.16 -8.52
N ASP A 185 -20.69 -9.41 -8.18
CA ASP A 185 -20.65 -10.52 -9.14
C ASP A 185 -21.86 -10.52 -10.07
N ALA A 186 -21.92 -11.49 -10.99
CA ALA A 186 -22.99 -11.63 -11.97
C ALA A 186 -24.37 -11.85 -11.32
N GLU A 187 -24.41 -12.39 -10.11
CA GLU A 187 -25.63 -12.60 -9.32
C GLU A 187 -25.97 -11.39 -8.43
N GLY A 188 -25.19 -10.30 -8.52
CA GLY A 188 -25.40 -9.06 -7.77
C GLY A 188 -24.91 -9.10 -6.32
N ARG A 189 -24.24 -10.19 -5.89
CA ARG A 189 -23.67 -10.32 -4.53
C ARG A 189 -22.45 -9.42 -4.41
N GLU A 190 -22.37 -8.70 -3.29
CA GLU A 190 -21.24 -7.83 -2.99
C GLU A 190 -20.06 -8.65 -2.46
N LYS A 191 -18.88 -8.44 -3.04
CA LYS A 191 -17.64 -9.14 -2.70
C LYS A 191 -16.51 -8.15 -2.50
N LEU A 192 -15.60 -8.49 -1.60
CA LEU A 192 -14.32 -7.83 -1.49
C LEU A 192 -13.35 -8.47 -2.48
N ARG A 193 -12.94 -7.71 -3.48
CA ARG A 193 -11.82 -8.08 -4.35
C ARG A 193 -10.52 -7.69 -3.69
N LEU A 194 -9.56 -8.60 -3.65
CA LEU A 194 -8.20 -8.37 -3.18
C LEU A 194 -7.21 -8.79 -4.26
N ARG A 195 -6.48 -7.81 -4.77
CA ARG A 195 -5.29 -8.00 -5.62
C ARG A 195 -4.05 -7.90 -4.75
N SER A 196 -3.04 -8.70 -5.04
CA SER A 196 -1.78 -8.67 -4.33
C SER A 196 -0.60 -9.01 -5.24
N ILE A 197 0.56 -8.44 -4.91
CA ILE A 197 1.83 -8.72 -5.57
C ILE A 197 2.95 -8.81 -4.53
N VAL A 198 3.76 -9.86 -4.61
CA VAL A 198 5.05 -9.97 -3.92
C VAL A 198 6.14 -10.05 -4.98
N ALA A 199 7.05 -9.08 -5.00
CA ALA A 199 8.10 -9.00 -6.02
C ALA A 199 9.49 -8.90 -5.40
N SER A 200 10.52 -9.40 -6.08
CA SER A 200 11.91 -9.13 -5.70
C SER A 200 12.19 -7.64 -5.84
N VAL A 201 13.15 -7.11 -5.07
CA VAL A 201 13.47 -5.66 -5.10
C VAL A 201 13.91 -5.18 -6.49
N ASP A 202 14.54 -6.05 -7.28
CA ASP A 202 14.93 -5.77 -8.67
C ASP A 202 13.80 -6.05 -9.69
N GLY A 203 12.62 -6.47 -9.22
CA GLY A 203 11.42 -6.71 -10.03
C GLY A 203 11.44 -7.97 -10.91
N LYS A 204 12.53 -8.75 -10.89
CA LYS A 204 12.72 -9.90 -11.79
C LYS A 204 11.85 -11.10 -11.44
N GLU A 205 11.63 -11.35 -10.16
CA GLU A 205 10.73 -12.38 -9.67
C GLU A 205 9.49 -11.71 -9.08
N ALA A 206 8.32 -12.25 -9.36
CA ALA A 206 7.11 -11.84 -8.67
C ALA A 206 6.05 -12.93 -8.69
N VAL A 207 5.17 -12.85 -7.70
CA VAL A 207 3.92 -13.61 -7.62
C VAL A 207 2.79 -12.60 -7.50
N GLU A 208 1.76 -12.76 -8.31
CA GLU A 208 0.58 -11.91 -8.37
C GLU A 208 -0.68 -12.76 -8.18
N MET A 209 -1.69 -12.20 -7.53
CA MET A 209 -2.98 -12.85 -7.31
C MET A 209 -4.11 -11.85 -7.30
N GLU A 210 -5.27 -12.27 -7.79
CA GLU A 210 -6.55 -11.57 -7.65
C GLU A 210 -7.60 -12.58 -7.19
N LYS A 211 -8.36 -12.20 -6.16
CA LYS A 211 -9.43 -13.05 -5.63
C LYS A 211 -10.59 -12.20 -5.13
N ASP A 212 -11.80 -12.71 -5.29
CA ASP A 212 -13.04 -12.10 -4.82
C ASP A 212 -13.67 -13.02 -3.78
N GLU A 213 -14.06 -12.47 -2.62
CA GLU A 213 -14.75 -13.23 -1.59
C GLU A 213 -15.92 -12.44 -0.98
N GLU A 214 -16.97 -13.13 -0.58
CA GLU A 214 -18.06 -12.53 0.19
C GLU A 214 -17.61 -12.38 1.65
N VAL A 215 -17.55 -11.14 2.16
CA VAL A 215 -17.05 -10.83 3.50
C VAL A 215 -18.11 -10.06 4.28
N LYS A 216 -18.58 -10.64 5.38
CA LYS A 216 -19.68 -10.14 6.23
C LYS A 216 -19.25 -9.82 7.65
N SER A 217 -18.05 -10.24 8.06
CA SER A 217 -17.52 -10.00 9.40
C SER A 217 -16.01 -9.72 9.37
N GLY A 218 -15.48 -9.20 10.47
CA GLY A 218 -14.04 -9.01 10.64
C GLY A 218 -13.27 -10.34 10.63
N GLU A 219 -13.85 -11.40 11.18
CA GLU A 219 -13.27 -12.75 11.18
C GLU A 219 -13.17 -13.31 9.76
N GLU A 220 -14.21 -13.13 8.94
CA GLU A 220 -14.21 -13.53 7.52
C GLU A 220 -13.19 -12.71 6.72
N ALA A 221 -13.06 -11.41 7.00
CA ALA A 221 -12.05 -10.55 6.37
C ALA A 221 -10.62 -11.03 6.68
N GLU A 222 -10.36 -11.34 7.94
CA GLU A 222 -9.08 -11.89 8.38
C GLU A 222 -8.79 -13.26 7.75
N ALA A 223 -9.78 -14.15 7.71
CA ALA A 223 -9.67 -15.45 7.07
C ALA A 223 -9.36 -15.33 5.57
N PHE A 224 -10.01 -14.39 4.88
CA PHE A 224 -9.77 -14.11 3.47
C PHE A 224 -8.34 -13.60 3.23
N GLY A 225 -7.85 -12.67 4.04
CA GLY A 225 -6.46 -12.21 3.99
C GLY A 225 -5.45 -13.34 4.19
N LYS A 226 -5.70 -14.22 5.16
CA LYS A 226 -4.86 -15.42 5.41
C LYS A 226 -4.86 -16.36 4.20
N GLN A 227 -6.04 -16.63 3.64
CA GLN A 227 -6.18 -17.51 2.49
C GLN A 227 -5.36 -17.03 1.29
N VAL A 228 -5.45 -15.74 0.96
CA VAL A 228 -4.66 -15.16 -0.14
C VAL A 228 -3.16 -15.25 0.16
N ALA A 229 -2.73 -15.03 1.40
CA ALA A 229 -1.33 -15.21 1.79
C ALA A 229 -0.85 -16.67 1.62
N ASP A 230 -1.62 -17.65 2.09
CA ASP A 230 -1.26 -19.07 1.96
C ASP A 230 -1.13 -19.47 0.47
N GLU A 231 -2.04 -19.02 -0.39
CA GLU A 231 -1.99 -19.28 -1.82
C GLU A 231 -0.79 -18.58 -2.49
N LEU A 232 -0.44 -17.35 -2.09
CA LEU A 232 0.77 -16.66 -2.56
C LEU A 232 2.05 -17.44 -2.19
N VAL A 233 2.10 -18.03 -0.99
CA VAL A 233 3.24 -18.86 -0.56
C VAL A 233 3.39 -20.08 -1.44
N VAL A 234 2.28 -20.78 -1.76
CA VAL A 234 2.28 -21.92 -2.69
C VAL A 234 2.79 -21.52 -4.08
N LEU A 235 2.44 -20.33 -4.55
CA LEU A 235 2.92 -19.79 -5.83
C LEU A 235 4.39 -19.31 -5.79
N GLY A 236 5.04 -19.31 -4.61
CA GLY A 236 6.46 -19.04 -4.46
C GLY A 236 6.83 -17.73 -3.79
N ALA A 237 5.87 -16.99 -3.21
CA ALA A 237 6.15 -15.74 -2.51
C ALA A 237 7.13 -15.92 -1.33
N GLY A 238 7.10 -17.08 -0.65
CA GLY A 238 8.00 -17.40 0.45
C GLY A 238 9.48 -17.28 0.08
N ARG A 239 9.87 -17.82 -1.08
CA ARG A 239 11.26 -17.76 -1.57
C ARG A 239 11.74 -16.32 -1.81
N ILE A 240 10.85 -15.47 -2.35
CA ILE A 240 11.14 -14.05 -2.60
C ILE A 240 11.34 -13.32 -1.28
N LEU A 241 10.47 -13.55 -0.30
CA LEU A 241 10.53 -12.91 1.01
C LEU A 241 11.76 -13.34 1.82
N GLU A 242 12.09 -14.63 1.82
CA GLU A 242 13.29 -15.17 2.47
C GLU A 242 14.58 -14.54 1.91
N ALA A 243 14.72 -14.46 0.59
CA ALA A 243 15.89 -13.87 -0.06
C ALA A 243 16.11 -12.40 0.36
N ILE A 244 15.02 -11.66 0.59
CA ILE A 244 15.08 -10.27 1.05
C ILE A 244 15.48 -10.19 2.52
N GLN A 245 14.94 -11.06 3.38
CA GLN A 245 15.32 -11.10 4.79
C GLN A 245 16.82 -11.44 4.96
N GLN A 246 17.34 -12.37 4.16
CA GLN A 246 18.77 -12.72 4.16
C GLN A 246 19.65 -11.54 3.74
N LYS A 247 19.30 -10.83 2.65
CA LYS A 247 20.03 -9.63 2.22
C LYS A 247 20.01 -8.52 3.27
N LYS A 248 18.90 -8.31 3.99
CA LYS A 248 18.83 -7.34 5.09
C LYS A 248 19.76 -7.70 6.25
N LYS A 249 19.84 -8.98 6.63
CA LYS A 249 20.78 -9.45 7.66
C LYS A 249 22.24 -9.21 7.26
N ALA A 250 22.57 -9.39 5.97
CA ALA A 250 23.91 -9.16 5.43
C ALA A 250 24.29 -7.67 5.29
N TRP A 251 23.31 -6.75 5.26
CA TRP A 251 23.56 -5.28 5.24
C TRP A 251 23.52 -4.64 6.62
N GLY A 252 22.99 -5.34 7.62
CA GLY A 252 22.93 -4.90 9.02
C GLY A 252 24.12 -5.35 9.88
N SER A 253 25.09 -6.05 9.28
CA SER A 253 26.40 -6.42 9.84
C SER A 253 27.51 -5.63 9.17
#